data_AF-A0A6M1ZIH9-F1
#
_entry.id   AF-A0A6M1ZIH9-F1
#
_cell.length_a   1.000
_cell.length_b   1.000
_cell.length_c   1.000
_cell.angle_alpha   90.00
_cell.angle_beta   90.00
_cell.angle_gamma   90.00
#
_symmetry.space_group_name_H-M   'P 1'
#
loop_
_entity.id
_entity.type
_entity.pdbx_description
1 polymer ?
#
loop_
_entity_poly.entity_id
_entity_poly.type
_entity_poly.pdbx_seq_one_letter_code
_entity_poly.pdbx_strand_id
1 'polypeptide(L)' 'MSKFAKITRGDGFSKDLKQLLKKYRSLKEDLETFINAQLFAFHKLQIDNHGLFPINNLGFNSPQVYKAKKFA' A
#
# COMPACT_ATOMS: atom_id res chain seq x y z
N MET A 1 7.62 14.17 5.19
CA MET A 1 6.43 14.10 6.07
C MET A 1 5.42 13.14 5.44
N SER A 2 4.85 12.22 6.23
CA SER A 2 3.82 11.29 5.74
C SER A 2 2.56 12.05 5.32
N LYS A 3 2.01 11.75 4.14
CA LYS A 3 0.76 12.35 3.64
C LYS A 3 -0.51 11.75 4.28
N PHE A 4 -0.34 10.81 5.19
CA PHE A 4 -1.39 10.16 5.97
C PHE A 4 -1.19 10.44 7.46
N ALA A 5 -2.31 10.72 8.15
CA ALA A 5 -2.32 10.98 9.59
C ALA A 5 -1.84 9.77 10.41
N LYS A 6 -2.14 8.55 9.96
CA LYS A 6 -1.68 7.30 10.58
C LYS A 6 -1.53 6.22 9.54
N ILE A 7 -0.44 5.46 9.63
CA ILE A 7 -0.23 4.22 8.88
C ILE A 7 0.04 3.13 9.91
N THR A 8 -0.76 2.07 9.89
CA THR A 8 -0.56 0.90 10.75
C THR A 8 -0.13 -0.27 9.88
N ARG A 9 0.71 -1.14 10.45
CA ARG A 9 1.18 -2.37 9.80
C ARG A 9 0.73 -3.53 10.67
N GLY A 10 0.18 -4.57 10.07
CA GLY A 10 -0.19 -5.79 10.80
C GLY A 10 1.04 -6.53 11.33
N ASP A 11 0.83 -7.39 12.32
CA ASP A 11 1.91 -8.04 13.06
C ASP A 11 2.86 -8.88 12.18
N GLY A 12 2.33 -9.51 11.12
CA GLY A 12 3.13 -10.28 10.15
C GLY A 12 3.92 -9.41 9.16
N PHE A 13 3.45 -8.20 8.88
CA PHE A 13 3.97 -7.38 7.78
C PHE A 13 5.46 -7.04 7.97
N SER A 14 5.86 -6.66 9.18
CA SER A 14 7.26 -6.30 9.46
C SER A 14 8.20 -7.50 9.32
N LYS A 15 7.73 -8.69 9.69
CA LYS A 15 8.52 -9.93 9.58
C LYS A 15 8.70 -10.32 8.11
N ASP A 16 7.64 -10.22 7.32
CA ASP A 16 7.66 -10.56 5.89
C ASP A 16 8.48 -9.55 5.09
N LEU A 17 8.29 -8.26 5.37
CA LEU A 17 9.09 -7.19 4.76
C LEU A 17 10.58 -7.39 5.04
N LYS A 18 10.96 -7.72 6.28
CA LYS A 18 12.36 -7.97 6.65
C LYS A 18 12.96 -9.15 5.88
N GLN A 19 12.17 -10.20 5.62
CA GLN A 19 12.62 -11.33 4.80
C GLN A 19 12.81 -10.92 3.34
N LEU A 20 11.84 -10.19 2.78
CA LEU A 20 11.89 -9.74 1.39
C LEU A 20 13.03 -8.75 1.13
N LEU A 21 13.34 -7.87 2.08
CA LEU A 21 14.46 -6.91 1.98
C LEU A 21 15.84 -7.58 1.83
N LYS A 22 15.99 -8.84 2.28
CA LYS A 22 17.23 -9.60 2.04
C LYS A 22 17.46 -9.89 0.55
N LYS A 23 16.38 -10.00 -0.23
CA LYS A 23 16.40 -10.29 -1.67
C LYS A 23 16.21 -9.03 -2.53
N TYR A 24 15.38 -8.10 -2.07
CA TYR A 24 14.99 -6.91 -2.82
C TYR A 24 15.41 -5.65 -2.06
N ARG A 25 16.55 -5.07 -2.41
CA ARG A 25 17.13 -3.91 -1.70
C ARG A 25 16.31 -2.63 -1.87
N SER A 26 15.69 -2.44 -3.04
CA SER A 26 14.84 -1.29 -3.35
C SER A 26 13.48 -1.34 -2.66
N LEU A 27 13.05 -2.51 -2.16
CA LEU A 27 11.68 -2.74 -1.69
C LEU A 27 11.24 -1.74 -0.61
N LYS A 28 12.18 -1.25 0.21
CA LYS A 28 11.89 -0.21 1.20
C LYS A 28 11.53 1.12 0.55
N GLU A 29 12.33 1.56 -0.42
CA GLU A 29 12.13 2.79 -1.19
C GLU A 29 10.89 2.69 -2.09
N ASP A 30 10.68 1.51 -2.69
CA ASP A 30 9.49 1.18 -3.48
C ASP A 30 8.22 1.29 -2.64
N LEU A 31 8.24 0.77 -1.40
CA LEU A 31 7.14 0.87 -0.46
C LEU A 31 6.87 2.33 -0.05
N GLU A 32 7.92 3.12 0.21
CA GLU A 32 7.79 4.54 0.53
C GLU A 32 7.22 5.34 -0.65
N THR A 33 7.65 5.02 -1.87
CA THR A 33 7.14 5.62 -3.12
C THR A 33 5.67 5.28 -3.32
N PHE A 34 5.31 4.00 -3.17
CA PHE A 34 3.93 3.54 -3.27
C PHE A 34 3.01 4.26 -2.28
N ILE A 35 3.43 4.43 -1.02
CA ILE A 35 2.66 5.14 0.01
C ILE A 35 2.50 6.62 -0.35
N ASN A 36 3.59 7.31 -0.68
CA ASN A 36 3.59 8.76 -0.84
C ASN A 36 3.07 9.25 -2.20
N ALA A 37 3.13 8.41 -3.23
CA ALA A 37 2.65 8.72 -4.57
C ALA A 37 1.31 8.03 -4.84
N GLN A 38 1.30 6.70 -5.00
CA GLN A 38 0.13 5.98 -5.51
C GLN A 38 -1.04 5.94 -4.54
N LEU A 39 -0.80 5.56 -3.27
CA LEU A 39 -1.84 5.58 -2.24
C LEU A 39 -2.39 6.99 -2.01
N PHE A 40 -1.52 8.00 -2.02
CA PHE A 40 -1.94 9.39 -1.87
C PHE A 40 -2.77 9.89 -3.06
N ALA A 41 -2.33 9.63 -4.29
CA ALA A 41 -3.04 10.02 -5.50
C ALA A 41 -4.47 9.45 -5.50
N PHE A 42 -4.60 8.15 -5.20
CA PHE A 42 -5.89 7.48 -5.19
C PHE A 42 -6.79 7.97 -4.05
N HIS A 43 -6.33 7.93 -2.79
CA HIS A 43 -7.21 8.19 -1.64
C HIS A 43 -7.40 9.66 -1.28
N LYS A 44 -6.44 10.54 -1.61
CA LYS A 44 -6.49 11.96 -1.24
C LYS A 44 -6.77 12.89 -2.41
N LEU A 45 -6.24 12.56 -3.60
CA LEU A 45 -6.44 13.38 -4.80
C LEU A 45 -7.54 12.86 -5.71
N GLN A 46 -8.10 11.66 -5.46
CA GLN A 46 -9.09 11.00 -6.32
C GLN A 46 -8.59 10.77 -7.76
N ILE A 47 -7.27 10.57 -7.92
CA ILE A 47 -6.65 10.26 -9.20
C ILE A 47 -6.43 8.75 -9.28
N ASP A 48 -7.16 8.07 -10.15
CA ASP A 48 -6.97 6.65 -10.42
C ASP A 48 -5.98 6.43 -11.57
N ASN A 49 -4.83 5.84 -11.26
CA ASN A 49 -3.82 5.41 -12.22
C ASN A 49 -3.90 3.89 -12.54
N HIS A 50 -5.00 3.27 -12.13
CA HIS A 50 -5.25 1.82 -12.17
C HIS A 50 -4.12 1.03 -11.50
N GLY A 51 -3.59 1.56 -10.40
CA GLY A 51 -2.58 0.91 -9.57
C GLY A 51 -3.16 0.23 -8.33
N LEU A 52 -4.31 0.70 -7.85
CA LEU A 52 -5.05 0.15 -6.70
C LEU A 52 -6.38 -0.42 -7.18
N PHE A 53 -6.69 -1.65 -6.75
CA PHE A 53 -7.94 -2.31 -7.12
C PHE A 53 -8.70 -2.71 -5.86
N PRO A 54 -9.98 -2.35 -5.72
CA PRO A 54 -10.78 -2.81 -4.61
C PRO A 54 -10.94 -4.34 -4.68
N ILE A 55 -10.86 -4.97 -3.52
CA ILE A 55 -11.21 -6.38 -3.32
C ILE A 55 -12.65 -6.40 -2.82
N ASN A 56 -13.55 -6.75 -3.72
CA ASN A 56 -14.97 -6.92 -3.41
C ASN A 56 -15.22 -8.34 -2.86
N ASN A 57 -16.41 -8.57 -2.33
CA ASN A 57 -16.88 -9.89 -1.85
C ASN A 57 -16.12 -10.45 -0.64
N LEU A 58 -15.60 -9.59 0.23
CA LEU A 58 -14.98 -10.00 1.50
C LEU A 58 -15.99 -10.26 2.64
N GLY A 59 -17.29 -10.25 2.34
CA GLY A 59 -18.36 -10.39 3.34
C GLY A 59 -18.64 -9.13 4.17
N PHE A 60 -17.91 -8.04 3.92
CA PHE A 60 -18.13 -6.72 4.49
C PHE A 60 -17.83 -5.62 3.48
N ASN A 61 -18.47 -4.46 3.66
CA ASN A 61 -18.33 -3.30 2.78
C ASN A 61 -17.42 -2.20 3.36
N SER A 62 -17.10 -2.25 4.65
CA SER A 62 -16.26 -1.28 5.34
C SER A 62 -15.39 -1.97 6.41
N PRO A 63 -14.07 -1.65 6.47
CA PRO A 63 -13.35 -0.76 5.56
C PRO A 63 -13.22 -1.36 4.16
N GLN A 64 -13.10 -0.51 3.14
CA GLN A 64 -12.78 -0.98 1.79
C GLN A 64 -11.35 -1.53 1.76
N VAL A 65 -11.18 -2.72 1.20
CA VAL A 65 -9.88 -3.38 1.07
C VAL A 65 -9.41 -3.26 -0.37
N TYR A 66 -8.13 -2.97 -0.55
CA TYR A 66 -7.52 -2.77 -1.85
C TYR A 66 -6.28 -3.65 -2.01
N LYS A 67 -6.02 -4.08 -3.24
CA LYS A 67 -4.73 -4.66 -3.64
C LYS A 67 -3.94 -3.67 -4.48
N ALA A 68 -2.64 -3.61 -4.24
CA ALA A 68 -1.70 -2.97 -5.16
C ALA A 68 -1.49 -3.90 -6.37
N LYS A 69 -1.85 -3.46 -7.58
CA LYS A 69 -1.48 -4.15 -8.84
C LYS A 69 -0.19 -3.60 -9.43
N LYS A 70 0.05 -2.29 -9.28
CA LYS A 70 1.30 -1.64 -9.62
C LYS A 70 2.01 -1.28 -8.32
N PHE A 71 3.23 -1.75 -8.15
CA PHE A 71 4.02 -1.55 -6.93
C PHE A 71 5.42 -1.12 -7.37
N ALA A 72 5.68 0.18 -7.19
CA ALA A 72 6.72 0.97 -7.86
C ALA A 72 6.56 0.99 -9.40
#